data_AF-A0A640S354-F1
#
_entry.id   AF-A0A640S354-F1
#
_cell.length_a   1.000
_cell.length_b   1.000
_cell.length_c   1.000
_cell.angle_alpha   90.00
_cell.angle_beta   90.00
_cell.angle_gamma   90.00
#
_symmetry.space_group_name_H-M   'P 1'
#
loop_
_entity.id
_entity.type
_entity.pdbx_description
1 polymer ?
#
loop_
_entity_poly.entity_id
_entity_poly.type
_entity_poly.pdbx_seq_one_letter_code
_entity_poly.pdbx_strand_id
1 'polypeptide(L)' 'MTHGELLALPVSFSIEVANRALGLGRTTGFALAKRGTYPVRVLRMGRQ' A
#
# COMPACT_ATOMS: atom_id res chain seq x y z
N MET A 1 -11.25 -1.95 7.35
CA MET A 1 -10.19 -1.47 8.26
C MET A 1 -10.81 -0.39 9.13
N THR A 2 -10.56 -0.45 10.42
CA THR A 2 -11.08 0.52 11.39
C THR A 2 -10.08 1.66 11.61
N HIS A 3 -10.52 2.77 12.23
CA HIS A 3 -9.67 3.92 12.49
C HIS A 3 -8.52 3.61 13.48
N GLY A 4 -8.78 2.79 14.50
CA GLY A 4 -7.73 2.37 15.45
C GLY A 4 -6.63 1.53 14.80
N GLU A 5 -7.00 0.65 13.88
CA GLU A 5 -6.02 -0.15 13.12
C GLU A 5 -5.14 0.70 12.20
N LEU A 6 -5.69 1.77 11.62
CA LEU A 6 -4.92 2.74 10.82
C LEU A 6 -3.83 3.42 11.64
N LEU A 7 -4.18 3.87 12.86
CA LEU A 7 -3.25 4.56 13.75
C LEU A 7 -2.17 3.63 14.34
N ALA A 8 -2.47 2.34 14.44
CA ALA A 8 -1.53 1.33 14.92
C ALA A 8 -0.55 0.84 13.84
N LEU A 9 -0.65 1.33 12.60
CA LEU A 9 0.22 0.88 11.52
C LEU A 9 1.69 1.25 11.78
N PRO A 10 2.64 0.35 11.47
CA PRO A 10 4.06 0.64 11.58
C PRO A 10 4.52 1.65 10.52
N VAL A 11 5.76 2.14 10.66
CA VAL A 11 6.38 3.09 9.70
C VAL A 11 6.39 2.56 8.26
N SER A 12 6.52 1.24 8.09
CA SER A 12 6.44 0.57 6.78
C SER A 12 5.62 -0.71 6.89
N PHE A 13 4.74 -0.94 5.92
CA PHE A 13 3.87 -2.10 5.83
C PHE A 13 3.68 -2.54 4.38
N SER A 14 3.01 -3.68 4.18
CA SER A 14 2.79 -4.24 2.86
C SER A 14 1.83 -3.41 2.02
N ILE A 15 1.99 -3.50 0.69
CA ILE A 15 1.08 -2.84 -0.25
C ILE A 15 -0.37 -3.34 -0.12
N GLU A 16 -0.60 -4.57 0.36
CA GLU A 16 -1.95 -5.07 0.56
C GLU A 16 -2.67 -4.36 1.70
N VAL A 17 -1.95 -4.05 2.78
CA VAL A 17 -2.49 -3.24 3.89
C VAL A 17 -2.74 -1.81 3.43
N ALA A 18 -1.81 -1.23 2.67
CA ALA A 18 -2.01 0.08 2.04
C ALA A 18 -3.25 0.12 1.14
N ASN A 19 -3.47 -0.92 0.32
CA ASN A 19 -4.64 -1.02 -0.55
C ASN A 19 -5.95 -1.02 0.25
N ARG A 20 -6.02 -1.81 1.33
CA ARG A 20 -7.20 -1.83 2.21
C ARG A 20 -7.43 -0.50 2.91
N ALA A 21 -6.35 0.17 3.35
CA ALA A 21 -6.41 1.49 3.96
C ALA A 21 -6.95 2.55 2.99
N LEU A 22 -6.56 2.45 1.71
CA LEU A 22 -6.88 3.41 0.65
C LEU A 22 -8.15 3.06 -0.14
N GLY A 23 -8.83 1.95 0.20
CA GLY A 23 -10.00 1.47 -0.55
C GLY A 23 -9.68 0.96 -1.97
N LEU A 24 -8.42 0.60 -2.24
CA LEU A 24 -7.98 0.07 -3.53
C LEU A 24 -8.12 -1.45 -3.58
N GLY A 25 -8.57 -1.97 -4.73
CA GLY A 25 -8.54 -3.40 -5.02
C GLY A 25 -7.10 -3.92 -5.16
N ARG A 26 -6.86 -5.19 -4.83
CA ARG A 26 -5.52 -5.82 -4.87
C ARG A 26 -4.86 -5.61 -6.24
N THR A 27 -5.52 -5.99 -7.33
CA THR A 27 -4.98 -5.89 -8.68
C THR A 27 -4.66 -4.45 -9.09
N THR A 28 -5.60 -3.52 -8.86
CA THR A 28 -5.41 -2.09 -9.17
C THR A 28 -4.25 -1.50 -8.39
N GLY A 29 -4.16 -1.80 -7.09
CA GLY A 29 -3.09 -1.31 -6.24
C GLY A 29 -1.71 -1.76 -6.68
N PHE A 30 -1.55 -3.06 -6.98
CA PHE A 30 -0.29 -3.59 -7.52
C PHE A 30 0.04 -3.00 -8.90
N ALA A 31 -0.95 -2.80 -9.77
CA ALA A 31 -0.74 -2.18 -11.08
C ALA A 31 -0.26 -0.71 -10.96
N LEU A 32 -0.90 0.08 -10.09
CA LEU A 32 -0.51 1.47 -9.80
C LEU A 32 0.91 1.53 -9.21
N ALA A 33 1.23 0.65 -8.26
CA ALA A 33 2.60 0.57 -7.75
C ALA A 33 3.60 0.23 -8.85
N LYS A 34 3.32 -0.78 -9.69
CA LYS A 34 4.19 -1.15 -10.83
C LYS A 34 4.42 0.02 -11.79
N ARG A 35 3.40 0.85 -12.03
CA ARG A 35 3.47 2.04 -12.88
C ARG A 35 4.10 3.26 -12.20
N GLY A 36 4.36 3.21 -10.90
CA GLY A 36 4.87 4.35 -10.13
C GLY A 36 3.82 5.43 -9.84
N THR A 37 2.54 5.16 -10.10
CA THR A 37 1.41 6.08 -9.91
C THR A 37 0.59 5.74 -8.67
N TYR A 38 1.20 5.04 -7.71
CA TYR A 38 0.55 4.74 -6.44
C TYR A 38 0.41 6.02 -5.61
N PRO A 39 -0.71 6.24 -4.91
CA PRO A 39 -0.98 7.51 -4.22
C PRO A 39 -0.03 7.81 -3.05
N VAL A 40 0.70 6.81 -2.56
CA VAL A 40 1.70 6.96 -1.49
C VAL A 40 3.05 6.37 -1.91
N ARG A 41 4.12 6.76 -1.21
CA ARG A 41 5.48 6.27 -1.49
C ARG A 41 5.54 4.73 -1.36
N VAL A 42 5.90 4.06 -2.44
CA VAL A 42 6.13 2.62 -2.45
C VAL A 42 7.63 2.35 -2.33
N LEU A 43 8.03 1.69 -1.23
CA LEU A 43 9.39 1.20 -1.06
C LEU A 43 9.54 -0.13 -1.82
N ARG A 44 10.46 -0.19 -2.77
CA ARG A 44 10.79 -1.41 -3.51
C ARG A 44 11.87 -2.17 -2.76
N MET A 45 11.46 -3.16 -1.97
CA MET A 45 12.40 -4.09 -1.34
C MET A 45 12.69 -5.24 -2.30
N GLY A 46 13.91 -5.28 -2.85
CA GLY A 46 14.40 -6.34 -3.75
C GLY A 46 14.84 -5.83 -5.13
N ARG A 47 15.95 -6.39 -5.62
CA ARG A 47 16.65 -6.06 -6.88
C ARG A 47 15.76 -6.37 -8.09
N GLN A 48 15.86 -5.52 -9.11
CA GLN A 48 15.14 -5.64 -10.38
C GLN A 48 15.26 -7.03 -11.00
#